data_AF-A0A1Y4RXH3-F1
#
_entry.id   AF-A0A1Y4RXH3-F1
#
_cell.length_a   1.000
_cell.length_b   1.000
_cell.length_c   1.000
_cell.angle_alpha   90.00
_cell.angle_beta   90.00
_cell.angle_gamma   90.00
#
_symmetry.space_group_name_H-M   'P 1'
#
loop_
_entity.id
_entity.type
_entity.pdbx_description
1 polymer ?
#
loop_
_entity_poly.entity_id
_entity_poly.type
_entity_poly.pdbx_seq_one_letter_code
_entity_poly.pdbx_strand_id
1 'polypeptide(L)'
;MRKNKIAAALFMAAALVQAAPMTALAAQWQGTTGAWWYQMDDGSYATGWQNIGGRYYHFDAAGYMQTGWQYIDGKWYYFDAAGFMQTGWQYIGGKWYYFYGPGDMHTGWLVIDQKTYYMFDDGSMAENTFFTDGSYYYLAQPDGTILKNTTRDGIRYDEEGCAMQRDASGAWTYIGKVEDRILMAEQTLQEKYLLHEYKYHSDFVAEVHNTLDGSMSASEVEDFINDTEELFWDYYDTDYDSYEE
;
A
#
# COMPACT_ATOMS: atom_id res chain seq x y z
N MET A 1 84.19 -59.77 -29.72
CA MET A 1 82.92 -59.38 -30.41
C MET A 1 81.84 -60.33 -29.91
N ARG A 2 80.68 -59.96 -29.37
CA ARG A 2 79.88 -58.73 -29.35
C ARG A 2 79.29 -58.55 -27.95
N LYS A 3 79.23 -57.32 -27.46
CA LYS A 3 78.38 -56.92 -26.32
C LYS A 3 76.94 -56.86 -26.81
N ASN A 4 75.98 -57.23 -25.97
CA ASN A 4 74.74 -56.46 -25.76
C ASN A 4 74.06 -56.89 -24.45
N LYS A 5 73.72 -55.85 -23.68
CA LYS A 5 73.10 -55.86 -22.35
C LYS A 5 71.61 -56.21 -22.48
N ILE A 6 70.97 -56.61 -21.37
CA ILE A 6 69.80 -55.94 -20.77
C ILE A 6 69.41 -56.69 -19.48
N ALA A 7 69.22 -55.92 -18.42
CA ALA A 7 68.67 -56.30 -17.13
C ALA A 7 67.13 -56.23 -17.16
N ALA A 8 66.45 -57.04 -16.36
CA ALA A 8 65.04 -56.83 -16.03
C ALA A 8 64.87 -56.91 -14.51
N ALA A 9 64.64 -55.76 -13.90
CA ALA A 9 64.38 -55.57 -12.48
C ALA A 9 62.88 -55.68 -12.21
N LEU A 10 62.55 -56.36 -11.10
CA LEU A 10 61.27 -56.30 -10.41
C LEU A 10 61.01 -54.88 -9.90
N PHE A 11 59.83 -54.32 -10.17
CA PHE A 11 59.25 -53.26 -9.34
C PHE A 11 57.74 -53.46 -9.20
N MET A 12 57.30 -53.77 -7.98
CA MET A 12 55.95 -53.49 -7.52
C MET A 12 55.73 -51.99 -7.57
N ALA A 13 54.78 -51.52 -8.36
CA ALA A 13 54.32 -50.14 -8.29
C ALA A 13 53.20 -50.06 -7.25
N ALA A 14 53.52 -49.46 -6.09
CA ALA A 14 52.53 -48.94 -5.18
C ALA A 14 51.75 -47.82 -5.92
N ALA A 15 50.42 -47.93 -5.94
CA ALA A 15 49.56 -46.87 -6.44
C ALA A 15 49.68 -45.66 -5.50
N LEU A 16 50.43 -44.64 -5.92
CA LEU A 16 50.38 -43.32 -5.31
C LEU A 16 48.99 -42.75 -5.62
N VAL A 17 48.10 -42.70 -4.62
CA VAL A 17 46.96 -41.78 -4.68
C VAL A 17 47.55 -40.39 -4.45
N GLN A 18 47.86 -39.68 -5.54
CA GLN A 18 48.08 -38.24 -5.43
C GLN A 18 46.73 -37.61 -5.09
N ALA A 19 46.60 -37.13 -3.86
CA ALA A 19 45.56 -36.16 -3.54
C ALA A 19 45.84 -34.93 -4.41
N ALA A 20 45.09 -34.76 -5.49
CA ALA A 20 45.01 -33.47 -6.17
C ALA A 20 44.60 -32.43 -5.12
N PRO A 21 45.18 -31.22 -5.13
CA PRO A 21 44.60 -30.15 -4.32
C PRO A 21 43.14 -30.02 -4.74
N MET A 22 42.19 -30.23 -3.82
CA MET A 22 40.84 -29.71 -4.02
C MET A 22 41.05 -28.21 -4.15
N THR A 23 41.00 -27.69 -5.36
CA THR A 23 40.92 -26.25 -5.58
C THR A 23 39.67 -25.83 -4.85
N ALA A 24 39.81 -25.15 -3.70
CA ALA A 24 38.70 -24.48 -3.07
C ALA A 24 38.11 -23.56 -4.16
N LEU A 25 36.86 -23.81 -4.54
CA LEU A 25 36.18 -22.99 -5.52
C LEU A 25 35.91 -21.66 -4.83
N ALA A 26 36.65 -20.62 -5.21
CA ALA A 26 36.41 -19.28 -4.69
C ALA A 26 34.97 -18.88 -5.02
N ALA A 27 34.26 -18.26 -4.07
CA ALA A 27 32.90 -17.82 -4.28
C ALA A 27 32.80 -16.91 -5.51
N GLN A 28 31.89 -17.26 -6.44
CA GLN A 28 31.86 -16.65 -7.76
C GLN A 28 30.47 -16.72 -8.38
N TRP A 29 30.17 -15.69 -9.16
CA TRP A 29 28.97 -15.64 -9.99
C TRP A 29 29.08 -16.63 -11.14
N GLN A 30 28.00 -17.36 -11.37
CA GLN A 30 27.88 -18.39 -12.39
C GLN A 30 26.59 -18.18 -13.18
N GLY A 31 26.61 -18.48 -14.47
CA GLY A 31 25.40 -18.46 -15.31
C GLY A 31 25.53 -17.66 -16.59
N THR A 32 24.38 -17.49 -17.25
CA THR A 32 24.23 -16.78 -18.52
C THR A 32 23.07 -15.78 -18.43
N THR A 33 22.91 -14.90 -19.41
CA THR A 33 21.88 -13.87 -19.44
C THR A 33 20.51 -14.38 -18.96
N GLY A 34 19.99 -13.82 -17.87
CA GLY A 34 18.69 -14.14 -17.29
C GLY A 34 18.67 -15.30 -16.28
N ALA A 35 19.77 -16.02 -16.08
CA ALA A 35 19.86 -17.13 -15.13
C ALA A 35 21.24 -17.12 -14.44
N TRP A 36 21.37 -16.24 -13.44
CA TRP A 36 22.56 -16.14 -12.59
C TRP A 36 22.34 -16.88 -11.27
N TRP A 37 23.38 -17.54 -10.78
CA TRP A 37 23.45 -18.11 -9.44
C TRP A 37 24.84 -17.81 -8.84
N TYR A 38 24.98 -17.98 -7.53
CA TYR A 38 26.22 -17.69 -6.85
C TYR A 38 26.74 -18.96 -6.16
N GLN A 39 27.94 -19.38 -6.54
CA GLN A 39 28.65 -20.47 -5.86
C GLN A 39 29.30 -19.92 -4.60
N MET A 40 29.06 -20.60 -3.48
CA MET A 40 29.65 -20.28 -2.17
C MET A 40 31.01 -20.98 -2.01
N ASP A 41 31.82 -20.53 -1.04
CA ASP A 41 33.17 -21.07 -0.79
C ASP A 41 33.16 -22.56 -0.38
N ASP A 42 32.05 -23.05 0.17
CA ASP A 42 31.86 -24.46 0.55
C ASP A 42 31.43 -25.35 -0.64
N GLY A 43 31.34 -24.78 -1.84
CA GLY A 43 30.89 -25.45 -3.06
C GLY A 43 29.38 -25.55 -3.23
N SER A 44 28.59 -25.09 -2.25
CA SER A 44 27.13 -24.96 -2.37
C SER A 44 26.74 -23.74 -3.25
N TYR A 45 25.43 -23.51 -3.39
CA TYR A 45 24.91 -22.32 -4.08
C TYR A 45 24.03 -21.49 -3.15
N ALA A 46 23.99 -20.18 -3.40
CA ALA A 46 23.18 -19.24 -2.66
C ALA A 46 21.68 -19.48 -2.85
N THR A 47 20.93 -19.39 -1.75
CA THR A 47 19.46 -19.34 -1.73
C THR A 47 19.00 -18.22 -0.79
N GLY A 48 17.82 -17.66 -1.03
CA GLY A 48 17.26 -16.58 -0.20
C GLY A 48 18.09 -15.29 -0.24
N TRP A 49 18.01 -14.51 0.84
CA TRP A 49 18.73 -13.24 0.98
C TRP A 49 20.24 -13.43 1.13
N GLN A 50 21.03 -12.69 0.35
CA GLN A 50 22.49 -12.70 0.43
C GLN A 50 23.07 -11.29 0.33
N ASN A 51 24.10 -11.00 1.14
CA ASN A 51 24.94 -9.83 1.00
C ASN A 51 26.25 -10.22 0.33
N ILE A 52 26.42 -9.86 -0.94
CA ILE A 52 27.60 -10.21 -1.74
C ILE A 52 28.28 -8.91 -2.15
N GLY A 53 29.46 -8.65 -1.57
CA GLY A 53 30.24 -7.45 -1.87
C GLY A 53 29.55 -6.14 -1.45
N GLY A 54 28.76 -6.17 -0.38
CA GLY A 54 28.04 -4.99 0.14
C GLY A 54 26.72 -4.69 -0.57
N ARG A 55 26.26 -5.57 -1.46
CA ARG A 55 24.97 -5.47 -2.15
C ARG A 55 24.06 -6.62 -1.76
N TYR A 56 22.77 -6.34 -1.62
CA TYR A 56 21.76 -7.35 -1.32
C TYR A 56 21.16 -7.93 -2.59
N TYR A 57 21.04 -9.26 -2.61
CA TYR A 57 20.41 -10.06 -3.64
C TYR A 57 19.44 -11.02 -2.98
N HIS A 58 18.48 -11.51 -3.76
CA HIS A 58 17.65 -12.63 -3.35
C HIS A 58 17.74 -13.73 -4.40
N PHE A 59 17.88 -14.97 -3.95
CA PHE A 59 17.91 -16.16 -4.80
C PHE A 59 16.67 -17.02 -4.51
N ASP A 60 16.05 -17.59 -5.54
CA ASP A 60 14.96 -18.55 -5.32
C ASP A 60 15.46 -19.87 -4.70
N ALA A 61 14.53 -20.77 -4.43
CA ALA A 61 14.83 -22.08 -3.86
C ALA A 61 15.67 -22.97 -4.79
N ALA A 62 15.72 -22.69 -6.09
CA ALA A 62 16.57 -23.38 -7.07
C ALA A 62 17.95 -22.73 -7.20
N GLY A 63 18.20 -21.62 -6.49
CA GLY A 63 19.46 -20.89 -6.47
C GLY A 63 19.60 -19.82 -7.54
N TYR A 64 18.52 -19.48 -8.26
CA TYR A 64 18.57 -18.43 -9.28
C TYR A 64 18.27 -17.06 -8.70
N MET A 65 19.14 -16.10 -9.03
CA MET A 65 19.06 -14.71 -8.65
C MET A 65 17.78 -14.08 -9.19
N GLN A 66 17.02 -13.44 -8.30
CA GLN A 66 15.79 -12.73 -8.63
C GLN A 66 16.10 -11.32 -9.17
N THR A 67 15.28 -10.87 -10.11
CA THR A 67 15.29 -9.50 -10.65
C THR A 67 13.85 -8.96 -10.69
N GLY A 68 13.69 -7.64 -10.83
CA GLY A 68 12.40 -6.98 -10.89
C GLY A 68 11.65 -6.96 -9.54
N TRP A 69 10.32 -6.84 -9.61
CA TRP A 69 9.43 -6.84 -8.46
C TRP A 69 9.34 -8.23 -7.83
N GLN A 70 9.53 -8.31 -6.51
CA GLN A 70 9.50 -9.55 -5.75
C GLN A 70 8.71 -9.37 -4.46
N TYR A 71 7.78 -10.29 -4.20
CA TYR A 71 7.02 -10.34 -2.96
C TYR A 71 7.60 -11.42 -2.06
N ILE A 72 8.32 -11.00 -1.02
CA ILE A 72 9.10 -11.87 -0.14
C ILE A 72 8.68 -11.59 1.30
N ASP A 73 8.29 -12.63 2.02
CA ASP A 73 7.91 -12.56 3.45
C ASP A 73 6.88 -11.46 3.77
N GLY A 74 5.89 -11.29 2.89
CA GLY A 74 4.81 -10.33 3.07
C GLY A 74 5.12 -8.90 2.61
N LYS A 75 6.29 -8.66 2.03
CA LYS A 75 6.77 -7.33 1.64
C LYS A 75 7.20 -7.29 0.17
N TRP A 76 7.01 -6.12 -0.45
CA TRP A 76 7.48 -5.87 -1.81
C TRP A 76 8.90 -5.33 -1.82
N TYR A 77 9.72 -5.88 -2.71
CA TYR A 77 11.08 -5.47 -3.00
C TYR A 77 11.24 -5.27 -4.50
N TYR A 78 12.23 -4.47 -4.90
CA TYR A 78 12.60 -4.35 -6.30
C TYR A 78 14.10 -4.59 -6.48
N PHE A 79 14.44 -5.48 -7.40
CA PHE A 79 15.80 -5.79 -7.79
C PHE A 79 16.05 -5.25 -9.20
N ASP A 80 17.17 -4.58 -9.42
CA ASP A 80 17.52 -4.12 -10.77
C ASP A 80 17.89 -5.29 -11.69
N ALA A 81 18.24 -4.99 -12.94
CA ALA A 81 18.63 -6.02 -13.92
C ALA A 81 19.91 -6.80 -13.55
N ALA A 82 20.73 -6.26 -12.64
CA ALA A 82 21.90 -6.92 -12.08
C ALA A 82 21.58 -7.67 -10.77
N GLY A 83 20.32 -7.67 -10.34
CA GLY A 83 19.86 -8.32 -9.11
C GLY A 83 20.14 -7.54 -7.84
N PHE A 84 20.52 -6.26 -7.94
CA PHE A 84 20.75 -5.44 -6.75
C PHE A 84 19.41 -4.96 -6.20
N MET A 85 19.16 -5.24 -4.93
CA MET A 85 18.01 -4.70 -4.20
C MET A 85 18.09 -3.16 -4.18
N GLN A 86 17.01 -2.52 -4.61
CA GLN A 86 16.91 -1.06 -4.62
C GLN A 86 16.39 -0.52 -3.29
N THR A 87 16.84 0.68 -2.96
CA THR A 87 16.40 1.47 -1.80
C THR A 87 16.15 2.92 -2.24
N GLY A 88 15.41 3.69 -1.43
CA GLY A 88 15.09 5.08 -1.71
C GLY A 88 14.07 5.24 -2.86
N TRP A 89 14.09 6.42 -3.48
CA TRP A 89 13.22 6.74 -4.62
C TRP A 89 13.64 5.99 -5.88
N GLN A 90 12.68 5.33 -6.52
CA GLN A 90 12.88 4.59 -7.76
C GLN A 90 11.78 4.91 -8.77
N TYR A 91 12.17 5.20 -10.00
CA TYR A 91 11.23 5.42 -11.10
C TYR A 91 11.13 4.16 -11.96
N ILE A 92 10.04 3.41 -11.78
CA ILE A 92 9.86 2.06 -12.34
C ILE A 92 8.58 2.04 -13.17
N GLY A 93 8.68 1.70 -14.45
CA GLY A 93 7.49 1.55 -15.31
C GLY A 93 6.64 2.82 -15.44
N GLY A 94 7.25 4.01 -15.32
CA GLY A 94 6.54 5.29 -15.43
C GLY A 94 5.92 5.80 -14.13
N LYS A 95 6.23 5.19 -12.98
CA LYS A 95 5.75 5.63 -11.67
C LYS A 95 6.90 5.71 -10.66
N TRP A 96 6.77 6.59 -9.68
CA TRP A 96 7.70 6.68 -8.55
C TRP A 96 7.28 5.74 -7.41
N TYR A 97 8.26 5.08 -6.81
CA TYR A 97 8.13 4.23 -5.63
C TYR A 97 9.20 4.62 -4.62
N TYR A 98 8.96 4.32 -3.35
CA TYR A 98 9.95 4.50 -2.30
C TYR A 98 10.18 3.19 -1.55
N PHE A 99 11.44 2.82 -1.37
CA PHE A 99 11.86 1.64 -0.61
C PHE A 99 12.67 2.08 0.60
N TYR A 100 12.36 1.60 1.81
CA TYR A 100 13.14 1.94 3.00
C TYR A 100 14.54 1.31 3.00
N GLY A 101 15.36 1.64 4.01
CA GLY A 101 16.70 1.08 4.18
C GLY A 101 16.77 -0.45 4.11
N PRO A 102 15.83 -1.21 4.69
CA PRO A 102 15.77 -2.67 4.54
C PRO A 102 15.30 -3.16 3.15
N GLY A 103 14.94 -2.24 2.24
CA GLY A 103 14.55 -2.52 0.86
C GLY A 103 13.06 -2.74 0.64
N ASP A 104 12.24 -2.73 1.69
CA ASP A 104 10.81 -2.91 1.56
C ASP A 104 10.11 -1.65 1.05
N MET A 105 9.18 -1.85 0.11
CA MET A 105 8.37 -0.81 -0.52
C MET A 105 7.44 -0.15 0.49
N HIS A 106 7.37 1.17 0.47
CA HIS A 106 6.50 1.96 1.33
C HIS A 106 5.14 2.24 0.69
N THR A 107 4.09 2.24 1.51
CA THR A 107 2.72 2.66 1.15
C THR A 107 2.22 3.67 2.19
N GLY A 108 1.22 4.45 1.82
CA GLY A 108 0.65 5.52 2.64
C GLY A 108 1.54 6.76 2.74
N TRP A 109 1.37 7.51 3.82
CA TRP A 109 2.07 8.78 4.05
C TRP A 109 3.57 8.62 4.23
N LEU A 110 4.33 9.46 3.54
CA LEU A 110 5.80 9.47 3.56
C LEU A 110 6.31 10.88 3.79
N VAL A 111 7.23 11.05 4.75
CA VAL A 111 7.87 12.34 5.02
C VAL A 111 9.39 12.20 4.84
N ILE A 112 9.95 12.98 3.92
CA ILE A 112 11.38 13.02 3.63
C ILE A 112 11.80 14.49 3.52
N ASP A 113 12.83 14.89 4.25
CA ASP A 113 13.37 16.26 4.23
C ASP A 113 12.29 17.35 4.39
N GLN A 114 11.37 17.16 5.34
CA GLN A 114 10.22 18.04 5.64
C GLN A 114 9.17 18.14 4.51
N LYS A 115 9.31 17.37 3.43
CA LYS A 115 8.31 17.23 2.37
C LYS A 115 7.43 16.02 2.64
N THR A 116 6.13 16.18 2.42
CA THR A 116 5.14 15.11 2.57
C THR A 116 4.75 14.58 1.19
N TYR A 117 4.64 13.27 1.06
CA TYR A 117 4.21 12.53 -0.11
C TYR A 117 3.15 11.51 0.32
N TYR A 118 2.38 11.01 -0.65
CA TYR A 118 1.48 9.88 -0.46
C TYR A 118 1.81 8.78 -1.46
N MET A 119 2.00 7.56 -0.95
CA MET A 119 2.22 6.37 -1.74
C MET A 119 0.91 5.56 -1.74
N PHE A 120 0.32 5.29 -2.90
CA PHE A 120 -0.88 4.45 -3.01
C PHE A 120 -0.60 3.02 -2.55
N ASP A 121 -1.67 2.21 -2.44
CA ASP A 121 -1.57 0.81 -2.01
C ASP A 121 -0.74 -0.05 -2.97
N ASP A 122 -0.68 0.31 -4.26
CA ASP A 122 0.21 -0.31 -5.24
C ASP A 122 1.68 0.16 -5.12
N GLY A 123 1.96 1.02 -4.14
CA GLY A 123 3.26 1.63 -3.87
C GLY A 123 3.60 2.83 -4.74
N SER A 124 2.76 3.18 -5.71
CA SER A 124 3.05 4.32 -6.58
C SER A 124 2.79 5.65 -5.89
N MET A 125 3.68 6.61 -6.10
CA MET A 125 3.53 7.95 -5.56
C MET A 125 2.38 8.69 -6.25
N ALA A 126 1.53 9.36 -5.46
CA ALA A 126 0.62 10.36 -5.98
C ALA A 126 1.43 11.51 -6.61
N GLU A 127 1.15 11.84 -7.87
CA GLU A 127 1.83 12.90 -8.61
C GLU A 127 0.81 13.60 -9.51
N ASN A 128 0.80 14.94 -9.45
CA ASN A 128 -0.09 15.78 -10.26
C ASN A 128 -1.57 15.33 -10.23
N THR A 129 -2.06 14.95 -9.05
CA THR A 129 -3.40 14.36 -8.92
C THR A 129 -4.06 14.78 -7.61
N PHE A 130 -5.38 14.88 -7.67
CA PHE A 130 -6.20 14.83 -6.46
C PHE A 130 -6.37 13.38 -6.03
N PHE A 131 -6.38 13.14 -4.73
CA PHE A 131 -6.69 11.83 -4.16
C PHE A 131 -7.37 11.98 -2.81
N THR A 132 -7.87 10.88 -2.28
CA THR A 132 -8.48 10.81 -0.96
C THR A 132 -7.70 9.88 -0.07
N ASP A 133 -7.57 10.24 1.20
CA ASP A 133 -7.19 9.33 2.27
C ASP A 133 -8.14 9.55 3.45
N GLY A 134 -8.81 8.49 3.87
CA GLY A 134 -9.98 8.58 4.75
C GLY A 134 -11.06 9.51 4.19
N SER A 135 -11.49 10.47 5.01
CA SER A 135 -12.56 11.43 4.68
C SER A 135 -12.08 12.68 3.94
N TYR A 136 -10.77 12.83 3.72
CA TYR A 136 -10.17 14.08 3.25
C TYR A 136 -9.64 13.96 1.83
N TYR A 137 -9.78 15.05 1.08
CA TYR A 137 -9.15 15.22 -0.22
C TYR A 137 -7.81 15.92 -0.06
N TYR A 138 -6.86 15.50 -0.88
CA TYR A 138 -5.51 16.05 -0.95
C TYR A 138 -5.13 16.29 -2.40
N LEU A 139 -4.10 17.11 -2.58
CA LEU A 139 -3.53 17.39 -3.88
C LEU A 139 -2.03 17.12 -3.86
N ALA A 140 -1.61 16.12 -4.63
CA ALA A 140 -0.21 15.90 -4.95
C ALA A 140 0.21 16.81 -6.12
N GLN A 141 1.30 17.56 -5.92
CA GLN A 141 1.90 18.42 -6.92
C GLN A 141 2.64 17.59 -7.99
N PRO A 142 3.10 18.21 -9.10
CA PRO A 142 3.87 17.51 -10.12
C PRO A 142 5.20 16.90 -9.66
N ASP A 143 5.72 17.29 -8.49
CA ASP A 143 6.90 16.66 -7.88
C ASP A 143 6.54 15.64 -6.80
N GLY A 144 5.25 15.29 -6.69
CA GLY A 144 4.69 14.37 -5.71
C GLY A 144 4.43 14.96 -4.33
N THR A 145 4.90 16.18 -4.05
CA THR A 145 4.71 16.78 -2.73
C THR A 145 3.25 17.16 -2.51
N ILE A 146 2.76 16.96 -1.30
CA ILE A 146 1.39 17.32 -0.95
C ILE A 146 1.30 18.83 -0.73
N LEU A 147 0.32 19.46 -1.38
CA LEU A 147 0.07 20.89 -1.26
C LEU A 147 -0.52 21.22 0.11
N LYS A 148 0.09 22.18 0.82
CA LYS A 148 -0.24 22.55 2.20
C LYS A 148 -0.21 24.06 2.38
N ASN A 149 -0.92 24.56 3.38
CA ASN A 149 -0.86 25.95 3.85
C ASN A 149 -1.04 27.01 2.74
N THR A 150 -1.94 26.76 1.80
CA THR A 150 -2.13 27.65 0.65
C THR A 150 -3.53 27.55 0.06
N THR A 151 -3.84 28.40 -0.90
CA THR A 151 -5.06 28.32 -1.70
C THR A 151 -4.69 28.22 -3.18
N ARG A 152 -5.31 27.27 -3.88
CA ARG A 152 -5.16 27.07 -5.33
C ARG A 152 -6.53 26.89 -5.95
N ASP A 153 -6.83 27.68 -6.97
CA ASP A 153 -8.09 27.58 -7.74
C ASP A 153 -9.36 27.64 -6.86
N GLY A 154 -9.33 28.46 -5.81
CA GLY A 154 -10.46 28.60 -4.87
C GLY A 154 -10.54 27.53 -3.78
N ILE A 155 -9.67 26.52 -3.81
CA ILE A 155 -9.56 25.48 -2.78
C ILE A 155 -8.43 25.84 -1.81
N ARG A 156 -8.72 25.88 -0.52
CA ARG A 156 -7.70 26.03 0.54
C ARG A 156 -7.19 24.66 0.94
N TYR A 157 -5.92 24.57 1.29
CA TYR A 157 -5.28 23.40 1.88
C TYR A 157 -4.70 23.82 3.22
N ASP A 158 -5.04 23.10 4.29
CA ASP A 158 -4.57 23.37 5.66
C ASP A 158 -3.13 22.90 5.89
N GLU A 159 -2.71 22.80 7.16
CA GLU A 159 -1.34 22.42 7.52
C GLU A 159 -1.04 20.94 7.27
N GLU A 160 -2.06 20.09 7.32
CA GLU A 160 -2.00 18.68 6.96
C GLU A 160 -2.09 18.46 5.43
N GLY A 161 -2.65 19.43 4.71
CA GLY A 161 -2.89 19.39 3.26
C GLY A 161 -4.32 19.01 2.88
N CYS A 162 -5.24 18.95 3.84
CA CYS A 162 -6.64 18.65 3.60
C CYS A 162 -7.28 19.81 2.82
N ALA A 163 -7.93 19.47 1.71
CA ALA A 163 -8.63 20.41 0.87
C ALA A 163 -9.89 20.95 1.57
N MET A 164 -10.15 22.24 1.42
CA MET A 164 -11.24 23.00 2.02
C MET A 164 -11.87 23.95 0.99
N GLN A 165 -13.19 24.08 1.04
CA GLN A 165 -13.98 25.02 0.24
C GLN A 165 -14.74 25.98 1.14
N ARG A 166 -15.28 27.05 0.55
CA ARG A 166 -16.22 27.91 1.26
C ARG A 166 -17.61 27.27 1.27
N ASP A 167 -18.25 27.23 2.44
CA ASP A 167 -19.67 26.92 2.55
C ASP A 167 -20.55 28.13 2.17
N ALA A 168 -21.87 27.97 2.27
CA ALA A 168 -22.84 29.03 1.96
C ALA A 168 -22.71 30.27 2.87
N SER A 169 -22.16 30.10 4.09
CA SER A 169 -21.87 31.20 5.02
C SER A 169 -20.56 31.93 4.69
N GLY A 170 -19.76 31.37 3.78
CA GLY A 170 -18.42 31.85 3.47
C GLY A 170 -17.38 31.43 4.52
N ALA A 171 -17.66 30.44 5.38
CA ALA A 171 -16.67 29.81 6.25
C ALA A 171 -15.92 28.71 5.49
N TRP A 172 -14.69 28.39 5.89
CA TRP A 172 -13.96 27.27 5.29
C TRP A 172 -14.43 25.97 5.91
N THR A 173 -14.85 25.01 5.08
CA THR A 173 -15.18 23.64 5.45
C THR A 173 -14.36 22.67 4.61
N TYR A 174 -14.09 21.47 5.11
CA TYR A 174 -13.34 20.48 4.35
C TYR A 174 -14.10 20.09 3.07
N ILE A 175 -13.36 20.02 1.96
CA ILE A 175 -13.78 19.29 0.77
C ILE A 175 -13.61 17.82 1.14
N GLY A 176 -14.57 17.28 1.88
CA GLY A 176 -15.04 15.91 1.68
C GLY A 176 -16.12 15.96 0.60
N LYS A 177 -16.76 14.83 0.30
CA LYS A 177 -18.13 14.96 -0.23
C LYS A 177 -18.87 15.90 0.71
N VAL A 178 -19.39 17.00 0.17
CA VAL A 178 -20.21 17.99 0.85
C VAL A 178 -21.16 17.21 1.78
N GLU A 179 -20.93 17.25 3.09
CA GLU A 179 -21.85 16.70 4.10
C GLU A 179 -22.04 15.14 4.09
N ASP A 180 -22.20 14.54 5.26
CA ASP A 180 -23.49 13.90 5.58
C ASP A 180 -24.15 13.02 4.52
N ARG A 181 -23.57 11.89 4.14
CA ARG A 181 -24.41 10.85 3.51
C ARG A 181 -25.40 10.22 4.48
N ILE A 182 -25.01 10.12 5.76
CA ILE A 182 -25.86 9.63 6.84
C ILE A 182 -26.84 10.72 7.24
N LEU A 183 -26.37 11.93 7.57
CA LEU A 183 -27.27 13.01 7.97
C LEU A 183 -28.19 13.52 6.82
N MET A 184 -27.77 13.51 5.54
CA MET A 184 -28.72 13.74 4.44
C MET A 184 -29.75 12.61 4.29
N ALA A 185 -29.36 11.36 4.55
CA ALA A 185 -30.30 10.24 4.52
C ALA A 185 -31.30 10.34 5.69
N GLU A 186 -30.83 10.61 6.91
CA GLU A 186 -31.65 10.88 8.08
C GLU A 186 -32.65 12.02 7.82
N GLN A 187 -32.19 13.18 7.33
CA GLN A 187 -33.06 14.31 7.00
C GLN A 187 -34.09 13.99 5.92
N THR A 188 -33.69 13.28 4.87
CA THR A 188 -34.61 12.90 3.78
C THR A 188 -35.68 11.93 4.27
N LEU A 189 -35.29 10.94 5.10
CA LEU A 189 -36.21 9.97 5.68
C LEU A 189 -37.20 10.67 6.63
N GLN A 190 -36.71 11.59 7.46
CA GLN A 190 -37.51 12.37 8.39
C GLN A 190 -38.53 13.26 7.67
N GLU A 191 -38.13 13.97 6.60
CA GLU A 191 -39.03 14.83 5.82
C GLU A 191 -40.16 14.03 5.15
N LYS A 192 -39.83 12.90 4.51
CA LYS A 192 -40.83 11.99 3.92
C LYS A 192 -41.82 11.47 4.94
N TYR A 193 -41.36 11.21 6.17
CA TYR A 193 -42.21 10.77 7.27
C TYR A 193 -43.22 11.85 7.69
N LEU A 194 -42.73 13.07 7.93
CA LEU A 194 -43.56 14.21 8.33
C LEU A 194 -44.55 14.64 7.24
N LEU A 195 -44.20 14.45 5.96
CA LEU A 195 -45.08 14.72 4.81
C LEU A 195 -46.07 13.59 4.50
N HIS A 196 -46.10 12.52 5.31
CA HIS A 196 -46.98 11.35 5.11
C HIS A 196 -46.80 10.66 3.75
N GLU A 197 -45.58 10.65 3.22
CA GLU A 197 -45.30 9.96 1.95
C GLU A 197 -45.35 8.43 2.11
N TYR A 198 -45.30 7.94 3.36
CA TYR A 198 -45.44 6.53 3.70
C TYR A 198 -46.90 6.15 3.95
N LYS A 199 -47.35 5.08 3.28
CA LYS A 199 -48.70 4.56 3.45
C LYS A 199 -48.93 3.95 4.83
N TYR A 200 -47.91 3.27 5.37
CA TYR A 200 -47.91 2.70 6.70
C TYR A 200 -46.60 3.03 7.42
N HIS A 201 -46.64 3.21 8.74
CA HIS A 201 -45.45 3.48 9.55
C HIS A 201 -44.36 2.39 9.38
N SER A 202 -44.77 1.13 9.22
CA SER A 202 -43.84 0.01 8.94
C SER A 202 -43.04 0.20 7.66
N ASP A 203 -43.55 0.97 6.68
CA ASP A 203 -42.86 1.23 5.42
C ASP A 203 -41.69 2.22 5.64
N PHE A 204 -41.88 3.21 6.51
CA PHE A 204 -40.82 4.14 6.93
C PHE A 204 -39.71 3.41 7.68
N VAL A 205 -40.06 2.65 8.73
CA VAL A 205 -39.08 1.88 9.52
C VAL A 205 -38.26 0.94 8.63
N ALA A 206 -38.92 0.27 7.67
CA ALA A 206 -38.23 -0.58 6.71
C ALA A 206 -37.25 0.22 5.82
N GLU A 207 -37.62 1.41 5.34
CA GLU A 207 -36.72 2.25 4.53
C GLU A 207 -35.55 2.80 5.37
N VAL A 208 -35.78 3.19 6.62
CA VAL A 208 -34.73 3.64 7.54
C VAL A 208 -33.69 2.56 7.77
N HIS A 209 -34.11 1.36 8.16
CA HIS A 209 -33.18 0.23 8.32
C HIS A 209 -32.46 -0.08 7.00
N ASN A 210 -33.16 -0.12 5.87
CA ASN A 210 -32.51 -0.36 4.58
C ASN A 210 -31.48 0.73 4.19
N THR A 211 -31.71 1.97 4.60
CA THR A 211 -30.88 3.12 4.19
C THR A 211 -29.68 3.33 5.12
N LEU A 212 -29.86 3.10 6.43
CA LEU A 212 -28.87 3.40 7.46
C LEU A 212 -28.14 2.15 8.00
N ASP A 213 -28.59 0.93 7.65
CA ASP A 213 -27.92 -0.31 8.06
C ASP A 213 -26.44 -0.34 7.62
N GLY A 214 -25.58 -0.76 8.55
CA GLY A 214 -24.13 -0.76 8.40
C GLY A 214 -23.46 0.63 8.38
N SER A 215 -24.26 1.71 8.40
CA SER A 215 -23.75 3.10 8.41
C SER A 215 -23.68 3.70 9.82
N MET A 216 -24.47 3.18 10.76
CA MET A 216 -24.40 3.48 12.20
C MET A 216 -24.77 2.22 13.02
N SER A 217 -24.63 2.28 14.35
CA SER A 217 -24.99 1.16 15.23
C SER A 217 -26.51 0.95 15.29
N ALA A 218 -26.95 -0.28 15.62
CA ALA A 218 -28.37 -0.59 15.73
C ALA A 218 -29.10 0.30 16.75
N SER A 219 -28.45 0.67 17.85
CA SER A 219 -29.03 1.61 18.83
C SER A 219 -29.21 3.01 18.25
N GLU A 220 -28.25 3.50 17.46
CA GLU A 220 -28.34 4.82 16.82
C GLU A 220 -29.47 4.86 15.78
N VAL A 221 -29.71 3.76 15.06
CA VAL A 221 -30.86 3.65 14.14
C VAL A 221 -32.19 3.71 14.89
N GLU A 222 -32.30 3.00 16.02
CA GLU A 222 -33.52 3.02 16.85
C GLU A 222 -33.76 4.39 17.49
N ASP A 223 -32.70 5.04 17.98
CA ASP A 223 -32.77 6.40 18.52
C ASP A 223 -33.29 7.38 17.45
N PHE A 224 -32.77 7.31 16.21
CA PHE A 224 -33.25 8.13 15.09
C PHE A 224 -34.75 7.91 14.76
N ILE A 225 -35.22 6.66 14.78
CA ILE A 225 -36.64 6.33 14.54
C ILE A 225 -37.52 6.97 15.63
N ASN A 226 -37.14 6.79 16.89
CA ASN A 226 -37.90 7.31 18.04
C ASN A 226 -37.95 8.85 18.03
N ASP A 227 -36.82 9.51 17.80
CA ASP A 227 -36.74 10.97 17.75
C ASP A 227 -37.61 11.53 16.61
N THR A 228 -37.65 10.85 15.47
CA THR A 228 -38.50 11.24 14.33
C THR A 228 -40.00 11.09 14.63
N GLU A 229 -40.38 10.04 15.36
CA GLU A 229 -41.76 9.85 15.81
C GLU A 229 -42.20 10.87 16.86
N GLU A 230 -41.33 11.23 17.81
CA GLU A 230 -41.63 12.22 18.83
C GLU A 230 -41.92 13.59 18.20
N LEU A 231 -41.09 14.00 17.23
CA LEU A 231 -41.29 15.22 16.45
C LEU A 231 -42.63 15.26 15.71
N PHE A 232 -43.09 14.12 15.24
CA PHE A 232 -44.41 14.02 14.63
C PHE A 232 -45.52 14.29 15.65
N TRP A 233 -45.45 13.70 16.84
CA TRP A 233 -46.48 13.90 17.87
C TRP A 233 -46.53 15.34 18.39
N ASP A 234 -45.38 15.98 18.61
CA ASP A 234 -45.29 17.38 19.02
C ASP A 234 -45.91 18.34 17.99
N TYR A 235 -45.74 18.04 16.70
CA TYR A 235 -46.35 18.80 15.61
C TYR A 235 -47.89 18.74 15.63
N TYR A 236 -48.48 17.60 16.05
CA TYR A 236 -49.93 17.44 16.12
C TYR A 236 -50.55 17.93 17.43
N ASP A 237 -49.82 17.91 18.54
CA ASP A 237 -50.30 18.44 19.83
C ASP A 237 -50.39 19.98 19.79
N THR A 238 -49.43 20.62 19.13
CA THR A 238 -49.40 22.09 18.96
C THR A 238 -50.48 22.64 18.02
N ASP A 239 -50.95 21.88 17.04
CA ASP A 239 -52.07 22.26 16.18
C ASP A 239 -53.43 22.10 16.89
N TYR A 240 -53.55 21.24 17.91
CA TYR A 240 -54.80 21.02 18.65
C TYR A 240 -55.12 22.18 19.63
N ASP A 241 -54.10 22.76 20.25
CA ASP A 241 -54.24 23.92 21.16
C ASP A 241 -54.55 25.23 20.41
N SER A 242 -54.28 25.30 19.10
CA SER A 242 -54.54 26.51 18.29
C SER A 242 -56.02 26.72 17.91
N TYR A 243 -56.90 25.76 18.21
CA TYR A 243 -58.34 25.83 17.92
C TYR A 243 -59.21 26.18 19.14
N GLU A 244 -58.63 26.42 20.33
CA GLU A 244 -59.38 26.77 21.56
C GLU A 244 -59.13 28.20 22.12
N GLU A 245 -58.45 29.10 21.40
CA GLU A 245 -58.45 30.56 21.69
C GLU A 245 -59.18 31.39 20.61
#